data_AF-A0A095AV57-F1
#
_entry.id   AF-A0A095AV57-F1
#
_cell.length_a   1.000
_cell.length_b   1.000
_cell.length_c   1.000
_cell.angle_alpha   90.00
_cell.angle_beta   90.00
_cell.angle_gamma   90.00
#
_symmetry.space_group_name_H-M   'P 1'
#
loop_
_entity.id
_entity.type
_entity.pdbx_description
1 polymer ?
#
loop_
_entity_poly.entity_id
_entity_poly.type
_entity_poly.pdbx_seq_one_letter_code
_entity_poly.pdbx_strand_id
1 'polypeptide(L)'
;MSEVYQTQRTIAEARLPIEAESRAKSIVEQLGGVWRGGRGECRCPAHNDGSPSLSVRLGDTAILFHCFAGCTSIEIMKTLQRMKLHDRSPLEMPEAKPKRDMGALAQRLWKASKSVAGTLAEEYLLARGLSVPFPKALRFNPATVLGSGADKRIMPAMVASIENDLGLVAVQRTFLDPGNVLRKPIAKPKVSLRA
;
A
#
# COMPACT_ATOMS: atom_id res chain seq x y z
N MET A 1 55.52 45.09 -1.21
CA MET A 1 54.39 45.16 -2.16
C MET A 1 53.94 43.73 -2.39
N SER A 2 53.01 43.23 -1.57
CA SER A 2 51.56 43.16 -1.88
C SER A 2 51.32 42.11 -2.98
N GLU A 3 50.49 41.07 -2.87
CA GLU A 3 49.41 40.66 -1.97
C GLU A 3 49.16 39.15 -2.27
N VAL A 4 48.83 38.30 -1.28
CA VAL A 4 47.48 37.70 -1.05
C VAL A 4 46.96 36.94 -2.30
N TYR A 5 46.74 35.62 -2.34
CA TYR A 5 45.69 34.88 -1.65
C TYR A 5 45.97 33.36 -1.74
N GLN A 6 46.41 32.75 -0.64
CA GLN A 6 46.40 31.30 -0.49
C GLN A 6 45.01 30.89 0.01
N THR A 7 44.10 30.65 -0.94
CA THR A 7 42.72 30.25 -0.60
C THR A 7 42.72 28.77 -0.22
N GLN A 8 42.87 28.49 1.07
CA GLN A 8 42.50 27.19 1.64
C GLN A 8 41.00 27.00 1.43
N ARG A 9 40.63 26.27 0.36
CA ARG A 9 39.27 25.71 0.22
C ARG A 9 39.16 24.52 1.14
N THR A 10 38.57 24.73 2.31
CA THR A 10 38.01 23.68 3.15
C THR A 10 36.87 23.04 2.35
N ILE A 11 37.16 21.99 1.58
CA ILE A 11 36.13 21.17 0.95
C ILE A 11 35.47 20.41 2.09
N ALA A 12 34.33 20.92 2.58
CA ALA A 12 33.39 20.10 3.31
C ALA A 12 33.06 18.89 2.42
N GLU A 13 33.41 17.69 2.87
CA GLU A 13 33.10 16.45 2.18
C GLU A 13 31.59 16.37 1.94
N ALA A 14 31.16 16.75 0.73
CA ALA A 14 29.80 16.57 0.28
C ALA A 14 29.57 15.07 0.11
N ARG A 15 29.21 14.41 1.21
CA ARG A 15 28.86 12.99 1.22
C ARG A 15 27.68 12.80 0.27
N LEU A 16 27.89 12.04 -0.80
CA LEU A 16 26.87 11.70 -1.78
C LEU A 16 25.62 11.11 -1.08
N PRO A 17 24.40 11.38 -1.59
CA PRO A 17 23.18 10.78 -1.06
C PRO A 17 23.30 9.26 -1.01
N ILE A 18 22.89 8.65 0.11
CA ILE A 18 22.80 7.19 0.20
C ILE A 18 21.44 6.78 -0.37
N GLU A 19 21.41 5.72 -1.16
CA GLU A 19 20.16 5.14 -1.65
C GLU A 19 19.27 4.70 -0.47
N ALA A 20 18.00 5.09 -0.49
CA ALA A 20 17.09 4.89 0.63
C ALA A 20 16.92 3.41 1.01
N GLU A 21 16.90 2.49 0.03
CA GLU A 21 16.80 1.05 0.29
C GLU A 21 18.01 0.53 1.06
N SER A 22 19.22 0.86 0.61
CA SER A 22 20.46 0.44 1.26
C SER A 22 20.53 0.93 2.71
N ARG A 23 20.11 2.17 2.96
CA ARG A 23 20.05 2.72 4.32
C ARG A 23 18.99 2.02 5.18
N ALA A 24 17.78 1.84 4.66
CA ALA A 24 16.69 1.20 5.40
C ALA A 24 17.03 -0.25 5.76
N LYS A 25 17.62 -1.00 4.83
CA LYS A 25 18.14 -2.35 5.05
C LYS A 25 19.19 -2.37 6.15
N SER A 26 20.19 -1.48 6.08
CA SER A 26 21.24 -1.40 7.09
C SER A 26 20.70 -1.10 8.49
N ILE A 27 19.71 -0.20 8.62
CA ILE A 27 19.06 0.10 9.90
C ILE A 27 18.39 -1.16 10.46
N VAL A 28 17.64 -1.89 9.64
CA VAL A 28 16.94 -3.10 10.06
C VAL A 28 17.93 -4.18 10.51
N GLU A 29 18.98 -4.42 9.75
CA GLU A 29 20.00 -5.44 10.07
C GLU A 29 20.77 -5.09 11.35
N GLN A 30 21.17 -3.82 11.53
CA GLN A 30 21.87 -3.36 12.75
C GLN A 30 21.00 -3.42 14.01
N LEU A 31 19.67 -3.33 13.85
CA LEU A 31 18.70 -3.49 14.94
C LEU A 31 18.22 -4.95 15.10
N GLY A 32 18.96 -5.91 14.54
CA GLY A 32 18.70 -7.34 14.69
C GLY A 32 17.45 -7.84 13.97
N GLY A 33 16.99 -7.11 12.95
CA GLY A 33 15.81 -7.43 12.16
C GLY A 33 16.10 -8.12 10.83
N VAL A 34 15.05 -8.31 10.04
CA VAL A 34 15.12 -8.94 8.71
C VAL A 34 14.50 -8.05 7.65
N TRP A 35 15.26 -7.74 6.58
CA TRP A 35 14.79 -6.97 5.42
C TRP A 35 14.30 -7.88 4.30
N ARG A 36 13.11 -7.60 3.75
CA ARG A 36 12.50 -8.31 2.60
C ARG A 36 11.65 -7.36 1.76
N GLY A 37 11.99 -7.23 0.47
CA GLY A 37 11.13 -6.57 -0.53
C GLY A 37 10.74 -5.13 -0.21
N GLY A 38 11.70 -4.28 0.16
CA GLY A 38 11.46 -2.86 0.44
C GLY A 38 10.92 -2.53 1.84
N ARG A 39 10.83 -3.53 2.74
CA ARG A 39 10.44 -3.38 4.15
C ARG A 39 11.21 -4.32 5.05
N GLY A 40 11.23 -4.03 6.34
CA GLY A 40 11.75 -4.91 7.37
C GLY A 40 11.12 -4.66 8.73
N GLU A 41 11.34 -5.60 9.63
CA GLU A 41 10.93 -5.52 11.02
C GLU A 41 12.15 -5.77 11.91
N CYS A 42 12.35 -4.91 12.90
CA CYS A 42 13.45 -4.98 13.86
C CYS A 42 12.97 -4.54 15.26
N ARG A 43 13.86 -4.66 16.24
CA ARG A 43 13.60 -4.16 17.60
C ARG A 43 13.60 -2.64 17.61
N CYS A 44 12.66 -2.04 18.32
CA CYS A 44 12.62 -0.57 18.37
C CYS A 44 13.76 -0.08 19.27
N PRO A 45 14.62 0.85 18.82
CA PRO A 45 15.72 1.34 19.65
C PRO A 45 15.25 2.27 20.76
N ALA A 46 14.01 2.80 20.68
CA ALA A 46 13.46 3.77 21.62
C ALA A 46 12.87 3.14 22.90
N HIS A 47 12.79 1.81 22.98
CA HIS A 47 12.44 1.08 24.19
C HIS A 47 13.12 -0.29 24.20
N ASN A 48 12.96 -1.06 25.28
CA ASN A 48 13.46 -2.42 25.34
C ASN A 48 12.32 -3.41 25.04
N ASP A 49 12.42 -4.17 23.94
CA ASP A 49 11.49 -5.24 23.59
C ASP A 49 12.20 -6.61 23.43
N GLY A 50 11.44 -7.67 23.68
CA GLY A 50 11.87 -9.05 23.43
C GLY A 50 11.64 -9.52 21.99
N SER A 51 10.80 -8.80 21.23
CA SER A 51 10.36 -9.16 19.88
C SER A 51 10.36 -7.93 18.96
N PRO A 52 10.60 -8.08 17.64
CA PRO A 52 10.56 -6.97 16.70
C PRO A 52 9.25 -6.16 16.78
N SER A 53 9.34 -4.88 17.12
CA SER A 53 8.17 -3.98 17.25
C SER A 53 8.24 -2.78 16.29
N LEU A 54 9.37 -2.56 15.61
CA LEU A 54 9.59 -1.46 14.69
C LEU A 54 9.48 -1.94 13.24
N SER A 55 8.49 -1.41 12.51
CA SER A 55 8.44 -1.53 11.05
C SER A 55 9.26 -0.41 10.41
N VAL A 56 10.13 -0.80 9.48
CA VAL A 56 10.90 0.09 8.61
C VAL A 56 10.50 -0.21 7.17
N ARG A 57 10.14 0.81 6.40
CA ARG A 57 9.78 0.64 4.98
C ARG A 57 10.14 1.85 4.15
N LEU A 58 10.27 1.64 2.85
CA LEU A 58 10.33 2.76 1.91
C LEU A 58 8.93 3.36 1.75
N GLY A 59 8.85 4.68 1.88
CA GLY A 59 7.73 5.50 1.43
C GLY A 59 8.03 6.11 0.07
N ASP A 60 7.13 6.96 -0.42
CA ASP A 60 7.29 7.60 -1.73
C ASP A 60 8.42 8.65 -1.70
N THR A 61 8.69 9.26 -0.55
CA THR A 61 9.67 10.35 -0.39
C THR A 61 10.66 10.18 0.77
N ALA A 62 10.47 9.17 1.62
CA ALA A 62 11.30 8.98 2.81
C ALA A 62 11.28 7.52 3.30
N ILE A 63 12.22 7.17 4.17
CA ILE A 63 12.15 5.95 4.98
C ILE A 63 11.13 6.19 6.11
N LEU A 64 10.18 5.27 6.26
CA LEU A 64 9.10 5.36 7.23
C LEU A 64 9.34 4.38 8.38
N PHE A 65 9.20 4.91 9.60
CA PHE A 65 9.37 4.17 10.85
C PHE A 65 8.06 4.17 11.63
N HIS A 66 7.61 2.99 12.05
CA HIS A 66 6.42 2.86 12.90
C HIS A 66 6.65 1.79 13.97
N CYS A 67 6.52 2.18 15.23
CA CYS A 67 6.59 1.26 16.36
C CYS A 67 5.18 0.85 16.80
N PHE A 68 4.91 -0.45 16.80
CA PHE A 68 3.62 -1.00 17.22
C PHE A 68 3.46 -1.06 18.76
N ALA A 69 4.55 -0.87 19.51
CA ALA A 69 4.54 -0.84 20.97
C ALA A 69 4.29 0.57 21.55
N GLY A 70 4.13 1.59 20.71
CA GLY A 70 3.65 2.92 21.14
C GLY A 70 4.70 4.03 21.19
N CYS A 71 5.96 3.79 20.80
CA CYS A 71 6.94 4.87 20.68
C CYS A 71 6.52 5.89 19.60
N THR A 72 6.68 7.17 19.92
CA THR A 72 6.42 8.26 19.00
C THR A 72 7.49 8.32 17.90
N SER A 73 7.13 8.88 16.74
CA SER A 73 8.09 9.10 15.65
C SER A 73 9.27 9.97 16.10
N ILE A 74 9.05 10.91 17.02
CA ILE A 74 10.11 11.79 17.54
C ILE A 74 11.14 10.98 18.35
N GLU A 75 10.69 10.09 19.24
CA GLU A 75 11.58 9.25 20.05
C GLU A 75 12.40 8.30 19.19
N ILE A 76 11.75 7.67 18.20
CA ILE A 76 12.41 6.77 17.26
C ILE A 76 13.49 7.53 16.48
N MET A 77 13.13 8.67 15.86
CA MET A 77 14.07 9.46 15.05
C MET A 77 15.24 10.00 15.88
N LYS A 78 14.97 10.53 17.09
CA LYS A 78 16.03 11.00 18.00
C LYS A 78 16.99 9.87 18.36
N THR A 79 16.47 8.68 18.62
CA THR A 79 17.30 7.54 19.03
C THR A 79 18.13 7.00 17.86
N LEU A 80 17.53 6.85 16.68
CA LEU A 80 18.26 6.47 15.46
C LEU A 80 19.37 7.46 15.13
N GLN A 81 19.14 8.76 15.35
CA GLN A 81 20.16 9.80 15.15
C GLN A 81 21.30 9.69 16.16
N ARG A 82 21.01 9.46 17.45
CA ARG A 82 22.04 9.23 18.49
C ARG A 82 22.90 8.01 18.19
N MET A 83 22.27 6.95 17.67
CA MET A 83 22.97 5.73 17.25
C MET A 83 23.69 5.87 15.91
N LYS A 84 23.59 7.03 15.23
CA LYS A 84 24.15 7.30 13.90
C LYS A 84 23.66 6.32 12.81
N LEU A 85 22.48 5.73 13.01
CA LEU A 85 21.86 4.79 12.07
C LEU A 85 21.04 5.51 11.00
N HIS A 86 20.49 6.66 11.35
CA HIS A 86 19.69 7.47 10.44
C HIS A 86 19.86 8.95 10.75
N ASP A 87 19.97 9.75 9.71
CA ASP A 87 19.97 11.20 9.78
C ASP A 87 18.93 11.77 8.80
N ARG A 88 18.75 13.08 8.81
CA ARG A 88 17.85 13.80 7.89
C ARG A 88 18.55 14.19 6.59
N SER A 89 19.71 13.59 6.28
CA SER A 89 20.42 13.88 5.04
C SER A 89 19.57 13.46 3.85
N PRO A 90 19.67 14.17 2.71
CA PRO A 90 18.96 13.80 1.51
C PRO A 90 19.21 12.34 1.12
N LEU A 91 18.15 11.65 0.73
CA LEU A 91 18.19 10.29 0.23
C LEU A 91 17.75 10.30 -1.23
N GLU A 92 18.46 9.55 -2.06
CA GLU A 92 17.93 9.15 -3.34
C GLU A 92 16.89 8.05 -3.11
N MET A 93 15.64 8.41 -3.38
CA MET A 93 14.51 7.49 -3.29
C MET A 93 14.41 6.73 -4.61
N PRO A 94 14.19 5.40 -4.58
CA PRO A 94 13.88 4.65 -5.80
C PRO A 94 12.70 5.30 -6.52
N GLU A 95 12.79 5.41 -7.83
CA GLU A 95 11.71 5.97 -8.63
C GLU A 95 10.44 5.15 -8.38
N ALA A 96 9.40 5.82 -7.87
CA ALA A 96 8.16 5.16 -7.56
C ALA A 96 7.61 4.58 -8.87
N LYS A 97 7.54 3.24 -8.97
CA LYS A 97 6.88 2.61 -10.12
C LYS A 97 5.48 3.21 -10.21
N PRO A 98 5.07 3.74 -11.37
CA PRO A 98 3.75 4.30 -11.50
C PRO A 98 2.75 3.23 -11.07
N LYS A 99 1.90 3.58 -10.08
CA LYS A 99 0.80 2.72 -9.70
C LYS A 99 0.02 2.47 -10.97
N ARG A 100 -0.17 1.19 -11.29
CA ARG A 100 -0.91 0.76 -12.48
C ARG A 100 -2.30 1.43 -12.42
N ASP A 101 -2.53 2.43 -13.26
CA ASP A 101 -3.84 3.04 -13.45
C ASP A 101 -4.75 1.98 -14.06
N MET A 102 -5.64 1.44 -13.23
CA MET A 102 -6.63 0.45 -13.67
C MET A 102 -7.98 1.12 -13.92
N GLY A 103 -8.02 2.43 -14.10
CA GLY A 103 -9.24 3.23 -14.25
C GLY A 103 -9.99 2.84 -15.51
N ALA A 104 -9.29 2.68 -16.62
CA ALA A 104 -9.88 2.16 -17.85
C ALA A 104 -10.44 0.74 -17.68
N LEU A 105 -9.86 -0.09 -16.81
CA LEU A 105 -10.38 -1.42 -16.51
C LEU A 105 -11.60 -1.36 -15.59
N ALA A 106 -11.57 -0.53 -14.55
CA ALA A 106 -12.69 -0.30 -13.63
C ALA A 106 -13.92 0.24 -14.38
N GLN A 107 -13.72 1.23 -15.25
CA GLN A 107 -14.78 1.78 -16.09
C GLN A 107 -15.36 0.74 -17.05
N ARG A 108 -14.51 -0.06 -17.71
CA ARG A 108 -14.99 -1.15 -18.60
C ARG A 108 -15.80 -2.18 -17.84
N LEU A 109 -15.32 -2.62 -16.67
CA LEU A 109 -16.04 -3.56 -15.82
C LEU A 109 -17.38 -2.98 -15.37
N TRP A 110 -17.42 -1.72 -14.92
CA TRP A 110 -18.64 -1.05 -14.51
C TRP A 110 -19.66 -0.97 -15.64
N LYS A 111 -19.24 -0.55 -16.84
CA LYS A 111 -20.09 -0.47 -18.04
C LYS A 111 -20.61 -1.84 -18.48
N ALA A 112 -19.81 -2.89 -18.35
CA ALA A 112 -20.20 -4.26 -18.68
C ALA A 112 -21.07 -4.95 -17.60
N SER A 113 -21.32 -4.29 -16.46
CA SER A 113 -22.12 -4.83 -15.36
C SER A 113 -23.58 -4.42 -15.49
N LYS A 114 -24.49 -5.34 -15.16
CA LYS A 114 -25.96 -5.13 -15.21
C LYS A 114 -26.54 -4.78 -13.85
N SER A 115 -27.82 -4.39 -13.81
CA SER A 115 -28.56 -4.18 -12.56
C SER A 115 -28.52 -5.42 -11.66
N VAL A 116 -28.65 -5.21 -10.35
CA VAL A 116 -28.69 -6.32 -9.38
C VAL A 116 -29.97 -7.16 -9.45
N ALA A 117 -31.09 -6.59 -9.92
CA ALA A 117 -32.37 -7.29 -10.00
C ALA A 117 -32.29 -8.58 -10.83
N GLY A 118 -32.80 -9.68 -10.29
CA GLY A 118 -32.77 -11.02 -10.90
C GLY A 118 -31.37 -11.64 -10.96
N THR A 119 -30.46 -11.29 -10.05
CA THR A 119 -29.07 -11.79 -10.05
C THR A 119 -28.63 -12.33 -8.69
N LEU A 120 -27.50 -13.07 -8.68
CA LEU A 120 -26.84 -13.51 -7.45
C LEU A 120 -26.52 -12.34 -6.50
N ALA A 121 -26.32 -11.12 -7.02
CA ALA A 121 -26.09 -9.95 -6.17
C ALA A 121 -27.36 -9.56 -5.41
N GLU A 122 -28.54 -9.65 -6.01
CA GLU A 122 -29.81 -9.40 -5.31
C GLU A 122 -30.04 -10.45 -4.23
N GLU A 123 -29.86 -11.73 -4.55
CA GLU A 123 -29.95 -12.83 -3.58
C GLU A 123 -28.98 -12.61 -2.41
N TYR A 124 -27.73 -12.23 -2.70
CA TYR A 124 -26.75 -11.90 -1.69
C TYR A 124 -27.19 -10.74 -0.78
N LEU A 125 -27.67 -9.65 -1.37
CA LEU A 125 -28.11 -8.47 -0.60
C LEU A 125 -29.30 -8.80 0.30
N LEU A 126 -30.30 -9.52 -0.23
CA LEU A 126 -31.47 -9.97 0.53
C LEU A 126 -31.07 -10.93 1.67
N ALA A 127 -30.22 -11.91 1.39
CA ALA A 127 -29.71 -12.85 2.40
C ALA A 127 -28.86 -12.16 3.48
N ARG A 128 -28.34 -10.96 3.19
CA ARG A 128 -27.63 -10.09 4.14
C ARG A 128 -28.55 -9.12 4.88
N GLY A 129 -29.86 -9.17 4.64
CA GLY A 129 -30.86 -8.33 5.29
C GLY A 129 -30.98 -6.92 4.69
N LEU A 130 -30.50 -6.70 3.47
CA LEU A 130 -30.63 -5.43 2.76
C LEU A 130 -31.87 -5.45 1.88
N SER A 131 -32.71 -4.42 1.99
CA SER A 131 -34.00 -4.32 1.30
C SER A 131 -33.94 -3.49 0.03
N VAL A 132 -34.90 -3.72 -0.87
CA VAL A 132 -35.13 -2.95 -2.08
C VAL A 132 -35.72 -1.56 -1.78
N PRO A 133 -35.54 -0.54 -2.67
CA PRO A 133 -34.74 -0.59 -3.89
C PRO A 133 -33.24 -0.53 -3.60
N PHE A 134 -32.46 -1.33 -4.34
CA PHE A 134 -31.01 -1.27 -4.23
C PHE A 134 -30.45 -0.04 -4.96
N PRO A 135 -29.39 0.60 -4.42
CA PRO A 135 -28.79 1.78 -5.05
C PRO A 135 -28.18 1.43 -6.41
N LYS A 136 -28.26 2.37 -7.37
CA LYS A 136 -27.65 2.24 -8.71
C LYS A 136 -26.13 2.08 -8.69
N ALA A 137 -25.50 2.42 -7.57
CA ALA A 137 -24.09 2.17 -7.26
C ALA A 137 -23.76 0.68 -7.12
N LEU A 138 -24.75 -0.21 -7.05
CA LEU A 138 -24.58 -1.66 -7.05
C LEU A 138 -25.01 -2.25 -8.40
N ARG A 139 -24.14 -3.09 -8.95
CA ARG A 139 -24.34 -3.84 -10.19
C ARG A 139 -23.88 -5.29 -10.01
N PHE A 140 -24.16 -6.12 -11.00
CA PHE A 140 -23.71 -7.51 -11.06
C PHE A 140 -22.97 -7.78 -12.37
N ASN A 141 -21.88 -8.53 -12.28
CA ASN A 141 -21.17 -9.05 -13.44
C ASN A 141 -20.96 -10.57 -13.28
N PRO A 142 -21.44 -11.40 -14.22
CA PRO A 142 -21.31 -12.86 -14.13
C PRO A 142 -19.89 -13.37 -14.37
N ALA A 143 -19.01 -12.57 -14.99
CA ALA A 143 -17.70 -12.99 -15.46
C ALA A 143 -16.61 -11.93 -15.15
N THR A 144 -16.27 -11.80 -13.88
CA THR A 144 -15.23 -10.86 -13.42
C THR A 144 -13.89 -11.56 -13.24
N VAL A 145 -12.81 -10.95 -13.74
CA VAL A 145 -11.45 -11.50 -13.64
C VAL A 145 -10.85 -11.27 -12.24
N LEU A 146 -10.33 -12.31 -11.62
CA LEU A 146 -9.55 -12.29 -10.38
C LEU A 146 -8.14 -12.83 -10.67
N GLY A 147 -7.10 -12.18 -10.11
CA GLY A 147 -5.72 -12.61 -10.31
C GLY A 147 -5.18 -12.35 -11.72
N SER A 148 -4.01 -12.92 -12.01
CA SER A 148 -3.29 -12.78 -13.28
C SER A 148 -2.44 -14.02 -13.56
N GLY A 149 -2.08 -14.24 -14.83
CA GLY A 149 -1.24 -15.38 -15.21
C GLY A 149 -1.89 -16.72 -14.88
N ALA A 150 -1.13 -17.64 -14.30
CA ALA A 150 -1.59 -18.98 -13.93
C ALA A 150 -2.71 -18.97 -12.86
N ASP A 151 -2.77 -17.93 -12.01
CA ASP A 151 -3.77 -17.79 -10.95
C ASP A 151 -5.05 -17.07 -11.41
N LYS A 152 -5.18 -16.77 -12.71
CA LYS A 152 -6.33 -16.06 -13.25
C LYS A 152 -7.60 -16.90 -13.12
N ARG A 153 -8.63 -16.33 -12.48
CA ARG A 153 -9.96 -16.91 -12.33
C ARG A 153 -11.02 -15.98 -12.90
N ILE A 154 -12.12 -16.54 -13.40
CA ILE A 154 -13.30 -15.80 -13.84
C ILE A 154 -14.44 -16.21 -12.93
N MET A 155 -15.07 -15.25 -12.28
CA MET A 155 -16.06 -15.52 -11.23
C MET A 155 -17.16 -14.45 -11.23
N PRO A 156 -18.39 -14.81 -10.83
CA PRO A 156 -19.45 -13.83 -10.67
C PRO A 156 -19.17 -12.93 -9.48
N ALA A 157 -19.48 -11.64 -9.63
CA ALA A 157 -19.27 -10.66 -8.58
C ALA A 157 -20.38 -9.60 -8.59
N MET A 158 -20.75 -9.17 -7.38
CA MET A 158 -21.39 -7.87 -7.19
C MET A 158 -20.31 -6.79 -7.35
N VAL A 159 -20.61 -5.76 -8.13
CA VAL A 159 -19.72 -4.63 -8.42
C VAL A 159 -20.33 -3.38 -7.80
N ALA A 160 -19.62 -2.75 -6.87
CA ALA A 160 -19.99 -1.47 -6.28
C ALA A 160 -19.14 -0.34 -6.86
N SER A 161 -19.75 0.74 -7.32
CA SER A 161 -19.02 1.93 -7.74
C SER A 161 -18.44 2.68 -6.54
N ILE A 162 -17.28 3.28 -6.75
CA ILE A 162 -16.65 4.24 -5.85
C ILE A 162 -16.41 5.48 -6.69
N GLU A 163 -17.02 6.59 -6.30
CA GLU A 163 -17.11 7.82 -7.08
C GLU A 163 -16.60 9.01 -6.26
N ASN A 164 -16.08 10.02 -6.96
CA ASN A 164 -15.83 11.36 -6.42
C ASN A 164 -16.52 12.40 -7.31
N ASP A 165 -16.28 13.69 -7.07
CA ASP A 165 -16.87 14.79 -7.85
C ASP A 165 -16.52 14.76 -9.35
N LEU A 166 -15.50 14.00 -9.73
CA LEU A 166 -15.05 13.81 -11.12
C LEU A 166 -15.61 12.52 -11.75
N GLY A 167 -16.32 11.69 -10.99
CA GLY A 167 -16.96 10.46 -11.45
C GLY A 167 -16.35 9.18 -10.87
N LEU A 168 -16.43 8.07 -11.62
CA LEU A 168 -16.01 6.74 -11.17
C LEU A 168 -14.48 6.64 -11.01
N VAL A 169 -14.03 6.49 -9.76
CA VAL A 169 -12.60 6.36 -9.40
C VAL A 169 -12.18 4.95 -9.03
N ALA A 170 -13.13 4.05 -8.74
CA ALA A 170 -12.81 2.65 -8.51
C ALA A 170 -14.08 1.81 -8.58
N VAL A 171 -13.90 0.49 -8.63
CA VAL A 171 -14.98 -0.46 -8.35
C VAL A 171 -14.53 -1.45 -7.30
N GLN A 172 -15.40 -1.72 -6.33
CA GLN A 172 -15.24 -2.84 -5.41
C GLN A 172 -15.97 -4.05 -5.96
N ARG A 173 -15.31 -5.21 -5.99
CA ARG A 173 -15.90 -6.47 -6.41
C ARG A 173 -16.08 -7.36 -5.20
N THR A 174 -17.28 -7.89 -5.01
CA THR A 174 -17.59 -8.93 -4.03
C THR A 174 -17.89 -10.20 -4.80
N PHE A 175 -16.93 -11.12 -4.84
CA PHE A 175 -17.08 -12.40 -5.53
C PHE A 175 -18.05 -13.30 -4.79
N LEU A 176 -19.01 -13.85 -5.53
CA LEU A 176 -20.10 -14.65 -5.00
C LEU A 176 -19.92 -16.12 -5.42
N ASP A 177 -20.32 -17.04 -4.54
CA ASP A 177 -20.42 -18.45 -4.86
C ASP A 177 -21.81 -18.74 -5.45
N PRO A 178 -21.92 -19.21 -6.71
CA PRO A 178 -23.21 -19.54 -7.33
C PRO A 178 -24.02 -20.60 -6.59
N GLY A 179 -23.37 -21.49 -5.84
CA GLY A 179 -24.05 -22.55 -5.09
C GLY A 179 -24.54 -22.09 -3.71
N ASN A 180 -23.99 -21.01 -3.17
CA ASN A 180 -24.42 -20.41 -1.91
C ASN A 180 -23.87 -18.99 -1.79
N VAL A 181 -24.70 -17.98 -2.00
CA VAL A 181 -24.26 -16.57 -2.02
C VAL A 181 -23.63 -16.07 -0.72
N LEU A 182 -23.90 -16.73 0.42
CA LEU A 182 -23.29 -16.38 1.72
C LEU A 182 -21.95 -17.09 1.96
N ARG A 183 -21.64 -18.13 1.19
CA ARG A 183 -20.35 -18.80 1.24
C ARG A 183 -19.29 -17.94 0.56
N LYS A 184 -18.10 -17.88 1.17
CA LYS A 184 -16.95 -17.20 0.56
C LYS A 184 -16.30 -18.16 -0.45
N PRO A 185 -16.31 -17.86 -1.76
CA PRO A 185 -15.67 -18.74 -2.75
C PRO A 185 -14.13 -18.62 -2.72
N ILE A 186 -13.60 -17.58 -2.06
CA ILE A 186 -12.17 -17.34 -1.82
C ILE A 186 -11.98 -16.72 -0.43
N ALA A 187 -10.77 -16.82 0.14
CA ALA A 187 -10.47 -16.33 1.49
C ALA A 187 -10.78 -14.82 1.70
N LYS A 188 -10.47 -14.00 0.68
CA LYS A 188 -10.73 -12.55 0.66
C LYS A 188 -11.63 -12.20 -0.53
N PRO A 189 -12.98 -12.36 -0.41
CA PRO A 189 -13.90 -12.23 -1.54
C PRO A 189 -14.18 -10.79 -1.96
N LYS A 190 -13.71 -9.80 -1.19
CA LYS A 190 -13.88 -8.36 -1.47
C LYS A 190 -12.55 -7.80 -1.99
N VAL A 191 -12.53 -7.38 -3.25
CA VAL A 191 -11.32 -6.90 -3.93
C VAL A 191 -11.61 -5.66 -4.77
N SER A 192 -10.86 -4.59 -4.56
CA SER A 192 -11.02 -3.34 -5.31
C SER A 192 -10.15 -3.30 -6.57
N LEU A 193 -10.67 -2.66 -7.62
CA LEU A 193 -9.90 -2.16 -8.76
C LEU A 193 -9.94 -0.64 -8.69
N ARG A 194 -8.80 -0.03 -8.36
CA ARG A 194 -8.67 1.42 -8.25
C ARG A 194 -8.30 2.00 -9.62
N ALA A 195 -8.93 3.10 -9.99
CA ALA A 195 -8.42 3.96 -11.06
C ALA A 195 -7.07 4.54 -10.65
#